data_AF-A0A836QHB1-F1
#
_entry.id   AF-A0A836QHB1-F1
#
_cell.length_a   1.000
_cell.length_b   1.000
_cell.length_c   1.000
_cell.angle_alpha   90.00
_cell.angle_beta   90.00
_cell.angle_gamma   90.00
#
_symmetry.space_group_name_H-M   'P 1'
#
loop_
_entity.id
_entity.type
_entity.pdbx_description
1 polymer ?
#
loop_
_entity_poly.entity_id
_entity_poly.type
_entity_poly.pdbx_seq_one_letter_code
_entity_poly.pdbx_strand_id
1 'polypeptide(L)' 'EVSRMEGCGIQFLGKIRDGSAGTKVTFIHPKSLNGVLTELCSNG' A
#
# COMPACT_ATOMS: atom_id res chain seq x y z
N GLU A 1 7.79 -1.91 -6.58
CA GLU A 1 6.92 -2.83 -5.80
C GLU A 1 5.42 -2.70 -6.04
N VAL A 2 4.77 -1.53 -5.87
CA VAL A 2 3.29 -1.42 -5.99
C VAL A 2 2.73 -2.04 -7.28
N SER A 3 3.26 -1.68 -8.45
CA SER A 3 2.78 -2.24 -9.73
C SER A 3 2.99 -3.74 -9.87
N ARG A 4 4.05 -4.29 -9.26
CA ARG A 4 4.28 -5.75 -9.23
C ARG A 4 3.22 -6.43 -8.37
N MET A 5 2.91 -5.86 -7.21
CA MET A 5 1.90 -6.38 -6.29
C MET A 5 0.49 -6.31 -6.87
N GLU A 6 0.16 -5.21 -7.58
CA GLU A 6 -1.09 -5.09 -8.35
C GLU A 6 -1.20 -6.21 -9.39
N GLY A 7 -0.11 -6.51 -10.12
CA GLY A 7 -0.05 -7.64 -11.05
C GLY A 7 -0.22 -9.01 -10.40
N CYS A 8 0.02 -9.13 -9.10
CA CYS A 8 -0.24 -10.33 -8.30
C CYS A 8 -1.65 -10.36 -7.68
N GLY A 9 -2.54 -9.42 -8.02
CA GLY A 9 -3.91 -9.37 -7.51
C GLY A 9 -4.09 -8.64 -6.18
N ILE A 10 -3.05 -7.98 -5.67
CA ILE A 10 -3.17 -7.12 -4.49
C ILE A 10 -3.94 -5.85 -4.87
N GLN A 11 -5.00 -5.57 -4.12
CA GLN A 11 -5.78 -4.35 -4.28
C GLN A 11 -5.25 -3.28 -3.34
N PHE A 12 -4.93 -2.10 -3.86
CA PHE A 12 -4.55 -0.96 -3.05
C PHE A 12 -5.73 -0.03 -2.80
N LEU A 13 -5.78 0.55 -1.60
CA LEU A 13 -6.72 1.58 -1.21
C LEU A 13 -6.18 2.95 -1.62
N GLY A 14 -6.30 3.25 -2.91
CA GLY A 14 -5.85 4.50 -3.51
C GLY A 14 -4.39 4.47 -3.97
N LYS A 15 -3.87 5.66 -4.29
CA LYS A 15 -2.51 5.87 -4.81
C LYS A 15 -1.52 6.16 -3.67
N ILE A 16 -0.23 6.07 -3.99
CA ILE A 16 0.86 6.52 -3.11
C ILE A 16 0.65 8.01 -2.76
N ARG A 17 0.81 8.34 -1.48
CA ARG A 17 0.67 9.68 -0.92
C ARG A 17 1.74 9.97 0.12
N ASP A 18 1.87 11.24 0.51
CA ASP A 18 2.79 11.63 1.58
C ASP A 18 2.28 11.12 2.93
N GLY A 19 3.21 10.53 3.68
CA GLY A 19 3.03 10.09 5.05
C GLY A 19 3.81 10.96 6.03
N SER A 20 3.83 10.54 7.29
CA SER A 20 4.58 11.22 8.34
C SER A 20 6.09 11.18 8.09
N ALA A 21 6.80 12.18 8.62
CA ALA A 21 8.26 12.28 8.52
C ALA A 21 8.81 12.19 7.07
N GLY A 22 8.04 12.66 6.08
CA GLY A 22 8.46 12.68 4.67
C GLY A 22 8.41 11.31 3.97
N THR A 23 7.80 10.31 4.58
CA THR A 23 7.62 8.99 3.97
C THR A 23 6.64 9.01 2.80
N LYS A 24 6.76 8.05 1.89
CA LYS A 24 5.73 7.74 0.90
C LYS A 24 4.96 6.52 1.39
N VAL A 25 3.63 6.63 1.43
CA VAL A 25 2.76 5.56 1.93
C VAL A 25 1.65 5.20 0.95
N THR A 26 1.24 3.93 0.98
CA THR A 26 0.00 3.45 0.37
C THR A 26 -0.58 2.32 1.23
N PHE A 27 -1.85 1.98 1.01
CA PHE A 27 -2.56 0.99 1.82
C PHE A 27 -3.01 -0.18 0.96
N ILE A 28 -2.91 -1.40 1.48
CA ILE A 28 -3.48 -2.59 0.87
C ILE A 28 -4.90 -2.79 1.41
N HIS A 29 -5.86 -3.01 0.52
CA HIS A 29 -7.25 -3.24 0.86
C HIS A 29 -7.38 -4.54 1.70
N PRO A 30 -8.14 -4.56 2.81
CA PRO A 30 -8.25 -5.73 3.70
C PRO A 30 -8.69 -7.04 3.02
N LYS A 31 -9.48 -6.94 1.93
CA LYS A 31 -9.87 -8.08 1.08
C LYS A 31 -8.67 -8.85 0.51
N SER A 32 -7.53 -8.20 0.31
CA SER A 32 -6.32 -8.85 -0.19
C SER A 32 -5.49 -9.49 0.92
N LEU A 33 -5.76 -9.19 2.20
CA LEU A 33 -4.97 -9.63 3.36
C LEU A 33 -5.85 -10.10 4.53
N ASN A 34 -6.86 -10.94 4.24
CA ASN A 34 -7.71 -11.61 5.25
C ASN A 34 -8.30 -10.68 6.33
N GLY A 35 -8.75 -9.49 5.93
CA GLY A 35 -9.39 -8.52 6.83
C GLY A 35 -8.42 -7.57 7.52
N VAL A 36 -7.12 -7.63 7.24
CA VAL A 36 -6.11 -6.72 7.81
C VAL A 36 -5.82 -5.56 6.87
N LEU A 37 -6.07 -4.32 7.33
CA LEU A 37 -5.61 -3.12 6.64
C LEU A 37 -4.10 -2.97 6.87
N THR A 38 -3.33 -2.94 5.79
CA THR A 38 -1.85 -2.89 5.87
C THR A 38 -1.33 -1.64 5.18
N GLU A 39 -0.44 -0.91 5.85
CA GLU A 39 0.30 0.23 5.30
C GLU A 39 1.64 -0.24 4.74
N LEU A 40 1.98 0.22 3.53
CA LEU A 40 3.34 0.13 2.99
C LEU A 40 3.99 1.51 3.09
N CYS A 41 5.13 1.57 3.77
CA CYS A 41 5.96 2.76 3.87
C CYS A 41 7.26 2.59 3.09
N SER A 42 7.68 3.65 2.43
CA SER A 42 9.06 3.82 1.97
C SER A 42 9.63 5.08 2.59
N ASN A 43 10.84 4.95 3.14
CA ASN A 43 11.67 6.11 3.41
C ASN A 43 12.20 6.64 2.08
N GLY A 44 12.32 7.97 1.98
CA GLY A 44 12.98 8.64 0.86
C GLY A 44 14.50 8.48 0.92
#